data_AF-A0A821QK73-F1
#
_entry.id   AF-A0A821QK73-F1
#
_cell.length_a   1.000
_cell.length_b   1.000
_cell.length_c   1.000
_cell.angle_alpha   90.00
_cell.angle_beta   90.00
_cell.angle_gamma   90.00
#
_symmetry.space_group_name_H-M   'P 1'
#
loop_
_entity.id
_entity.type
_entity.pdbx_description
1 polymer ?
#
loop_
_entity_poly.entity_id
_entity_poly.type
_entity_poly.pdbx_seq_one_letter_code
_entity_poly.pdbx_strand_id
1 'polypeptide(L)'
;MYPGDIIEAVPVRLKQVHVINSPSYIGKIFGLCKPFLKNEVAKLIKFHEPNTETLYTDIPKDILPEEYGGACGSVDQIKRYWIKRMEAKRNWFLENDKNWFVEESLRPANCRDEKIEKLRDLPGSFRSLALD
;
A
#
# COMPACT_ATOMS: atom_id res chain seq x y z
N MET A 1 3.25 -0.90 -14.78
CA MET A 1 2.86 -0.51 -13.41
C MET A 1 4.02 0.26 -12.82
N TYR A 2 3.93 1.58 -12.81
CA TYR A 2 4.95 2.43 -12.22
C TYR A 2 4.91 2.30 -10.68
N PRO A 3 6.03 2.48 -9.97
CA PRO A 3 6.05 2.39 -8.51
C PRO A 3 5.10 3.37 -7.80
N GLY A 4 4.65 4.43 -8.48
CA GLY A 4 3.61 5.34 -7.98
C GLY A 4 2.20 4.73 -7.97
N ASP A 5 1.90 3.84 -8.91
CA ASP A 5 0.55 3.27 -9.10
C ASP A 5 0.13 2.38 -7.91
N ILE A 6 1.09 1.75 -7.24
CA ILE A 6 0.82 0.82 -6.12
C ILE A 6 0.31 1.58 -4.89
N ILE A 7 0.78 2.81 -4.65
CA ILE A 7 0.37 3.60 -3.48
C ILE A 7 -0.97 4.29 -3.73
N GLU A 8 -1.25 4.71 -4.96
CA GLU A 8 -2.52 5.34 -5.34
C GLU A 8 -3.67 4.32 -5.50
N ALA A 9 -3.36 3.08 -5.86
CA ALA A 9 -4.36 2.03 -6.06
C ALA A 9 -4.85 1.35 -4.76
N VAL A 10 -4.21 1.61 -3.61
CA VAL A 10 -4.62 1.03 -2.33
C VAL A 10 -5.58 2.00 -1.63
N PRO A 11 -6.85 1.62 -1.38
CA PRO A 11 -7.85 2.48 -0.73
C PRO A 11 -7.62 2.62 0.79
N VAL A 12 -6.37 2.68 1.22
CA VAL A 12 -5.95 2.80 2.62
C VAL A 12 -5.08 4.04 2.76
N ARG A 13 -5.49 4.96 3.63
CA ARG A 13 -4.66 6.10 4.00
C ARG A 13 -3.50 5.63 4.87
N LEU A 14 -2.33 5.54 4.27
CA LEU A 14 -1.11 5.19 4.97
C LEU A 14 -0.75 6.30 5.96
N LYS A 15 -0.61 5.98 7.25
CA LYS A 15 -0.27 6.95 8.30
C LYS A 15 1.24 7.05 8.53
N GLN A 16 1.90 5.92 8.76
CA GLN A 16 3.33 5.83 9.04
C GLN A 16 3.87 4.47 8.57
N VAL A 17 5.13 4.43 8.14
CA VAL A 17 5.89 3.20 7.84
C VAL A 17 7.11 3.18 8.74
N HIS A 18 7.26 2.12 9.55
CA HIS A 18 8.40 1.95 10.44
C HIS A 18 9.27 0.81 9.95
N VAL A 19 10.53 1.11 9.62
CA VAL A 19 11.53 0.12 9.22
C VAL A 19 12.46 -0.13 10.40
N ILE A 20 12.36 -1.32 11.00
CA ILE A 20 13.12 -1.72 12.19
C ILE A 20 14.38 -2.46 11.78
N ASN A 21 15.45 -2.38 12.58
CA ASN A 21 16.74 -3.03 12.33
C ASN A 21 17.35 -2.59 10.98
N SER A 22 17.18 -1.32 10.67
CA SER A 22 17.60 -0.76 9.39
C SER A 22 19.12 -0.47 9.43
N PRO A 23 19.91 -0.96 8.46
CA PRO A 23 21.35 -0.69 8.46
C PRO A 23 21.64 0.76 8.09
N SER A 24 22.71 1.35 8.63
CA SER A 24 23.01 2.79 8.53
C SER A 24 23.12 3.34 7.10
N TYR A 25 23.36 2.49 6.09
CA TYR A 25 23.42 2.89 4.68
C TYR A 25 22.03 3.05 4.03
N ILE A 26 20.96 2.48 4.61
CA ILE A 26 19.62 2.52 4.01
C ILE A 26 19.08 3.95 3.92
N GLY A 27 19.41 4.81 4.90
CA GLY A 27 19.03 6.22 4.88
C GLY A 27 19.64 6.97 3.69
N LYS A 28 20.86 6.59 3.27
CA LYS A 28 21.52 7.16 2.08
C LYS A 28 20.84 6.72 0.80
N ILE A 29 20.50 5.43 0.69
CA ILE A 29 19.75 4.89 -0.45
C ILE A 29 18.37 5.54 -0.54
N PHE A 30 17.70 5.70 0.61
CA PHE A 30 16.42 6.39 0.68
C PHE A 30 16.53 7.86 0.24
N GLY A 31 17.62 8.55 0.60
CA GLY A 31 17.92 9.90 0.11
C GLY A 31 18.03 9.98 -1.42
N LEU A 32 18.58 8.95 -2.06
CA LEU A 32 18.66 8.83 -3.53
C LEU A 32 17.30 8.51 -4.16
N CYS A 33 16.46 7.73 -3.48
CA CYS A 33 15.10 7.40 -3.93
C CYS A 33 14.09 8.53 -3.67
N LYS A 34 14.35 9.41 -2.69
CA LYS A 34 13.49 10.52 -2.27
C LYS A 34 12.94 11.37 -3.43
N PRO A 35 13.70 11.78 -4.46
CA PRO A 35 13.15 12.55 -5.59
C PRO A 35 12.09 11.80 -6.41
N PHE A 36 12.04 10.47 -6.34
CA PHE A 36 11.04 9.65 -7.03
C PHE A 36 9.78 9.40 -6.18
N LEU A 37 9.82 9.69 -4.88
CA LEU A 37 8.68 9.55 -3.98
C LEU A 37 8.00 10.93 -3.80
N LYS A 38 6.68 10.92 -3.67
CA LYS A 38 5.96 12.14 -3.24
C LYS A 38 6.44 12.55 -1.85
N ASN A 39 6.61 13.85 -1.64
CA ASN A 39 7.05 14.41 -0.36
C ASN A 39 6.15 13.97 0.81
N GLU A 40 4.86 13.74 0.56
CA GLU A 40 3.94 13.21 1.56
C GLU A 40 4.35 11.81 2.00
N VAL A 41 4.52 10.87 1.05
CA VAL A 41 4.93 9.49 1.32
C VAL A 41 6.30 9.43 2.01
N ALA A 42 7.25 10.24 1.55
CA ALA A 42 8.60 10.26 2.11
C ALA A 42 8.63 10.69 3.59
N LYS A 43 7.68 11.52 4.04
CA LYS A 43 7.57 11.93 5.46
C LYS A 43 6.97 10.85 6.36
N LEU A 44 6.26 9.87 5.79
CA LEU A 44 5.61 8.80 6.55
C LEU A 44 6.61 7.70 6.92
N ILE A 45 7.74 7.59 6.20
CA ILE A 45 8.72 6.53 6.37
C ILE A 45 9.74 6.93 7.44
N LYS A 46 9.84 6.11 8.48
CA LYS A 46 10.80 6.25 9.59
C LYS A 46 11.70 5.02 9.64
N PHE A 47 13.00 5.26 9.75
CA PHE A 47 14.01 4.22 9.87
C PHE A 47 14.51 4.16 11.31
N HIS A 48 14.58 2.95 11.85
CA HIS A 48 15.03 2.68 13.20
C HIS A 48 16.26 1.78 13.15
N GLU A 49 17.38 2.29 13.68
CA GLU A 49 18.63 1.55 13.78
C GLU A 49 18.54 0.45 14.86
N PRO A 50 19.42 -0.57 14.79
CA PRO A 50 19.47 -1.63 15.80
C PRO A 50 19.68 -1.03 17.20
N ASN A 51 18.98 -1.56 18.20
CA ASN A 51 19.07 -1.13 19.61
C ASN A 51 18.61 0.31 19.91
N THR A 52 17.84 0.95 19.02
CA THR A 52 17.29 2.28 19.30
C THR A 52 15.86 2.23 19.85
N GLU A 53 15.56 3.13 20.78
CA GLU A 53 14.21 3.28 21.35
C GLU A 53 13.30 4.20 20.52
N THR A 54 13.79 4.66 19.37
CA THR A 54 13.09 5.62 18.49
C THR A 54 11.74 5.11 17.98
N LEU A 55 11.53 3.79 17.95
CA LEU A 55 10.25 3.17 17.60
C LEU A 55 9.19 3.40 18.68
N TYR A 56 9.58 3.38 19.95
CA TYR A 56 8.64 3.42 21.08
C TYR A 56 8.01 4.81 21.29
N THR A 57 8.58 5.85 20.68
CA THR A 57 8.00 7.21 20.68
C THR A 57 6.71 7.28 19.87
N ASP A 58 6.62 6.48 18.79
CA ASP A 58 5.45 6.46 17.91
C ASP A 58 4.48 5.33 18.27
N ILE A 59 4.99 4.20 18.77
CA ILE A 59 4.21 2.99 19.02
C ILE A 59 4.49 2.48 20.44
N PRO A 60 3.48 2.25 21.29
CA PRO A 60 3.69 1.75 22.64
C PRO A 60 4.36 0.37 22.61
N LYS A 61 5.31 0.14 23.52
CA LYS A 61 6.09 -1.11 23.57
C LYS A 61 5.22 -2.35 23.80
N ASP A 62 4.17 -2.22 24.61
CA ASP A 62 3.32 -3.34 25.02
C ASP A 62 2.58 -4.02 23.86
N ILE A 63 2.29 -3.29 22.79
CA ILE A 63 1.57 -3.85 21.63
C ILE A 63 2.49 -4.57 20.64
N LEU A 64 3.81 -4.43 20.80
CA LEU A 64 4.78 -5.07 19.93
C LEU A 64 4.97 -6.55 20.30
N PRO A 65 5.41 -7.38 19.34
CA PRO A 65 5.82 -8.75 19.63
C PRO A 65 7.03 -8.80 20.57
N GLU A 66 7.17 -9.92 21.27
CA GLU A 66 8.28 -10.18 22.21
C GLU A 66 9.67 -10.01 21.57
N GLU A 67 9.82 -10.43 20.32
CA GLU A 67 11.09 -10.33 19.56
C GLU A 67 11.53 -8.88 19.32
N TYR A 68 10.59 -7.93 19.37
CA TYR A 68 10.84 -6.50 19.28
C TYR A 68 10.82 -5.81 20.65
N GLY A 69 10.85 -6.58 21.74
CA GLY A 69 10.85 -6.08 23.12
C GLY A 69 9.47 -5.79 23.70
N GLY A 70 8.38 -6.13 23.02
CA GLY A 70 7.02 -5.92 23.54
C GLY A 70 6.45 -7.10 24.33
N ALA A 71 5.14 -7.07 24.60
CA ALA A 71 4.42 -8.06 25.42
C ALA A 71 3.26 -8.74 24.69
N CYS A 72 3.11 -8.53 23.37
CA CYS A 72 1.96 -9.00 22.57
C CYS A 72 2.11 -10.47 22.08
N GLY A 73 2.96 -11.27 22.72
CA GLY A 73 3.30 -12.63 22.32
C GLY A 73 4.32 -12.70 21.19
N SER A 74 4.60 -13.92 20.72
CA SER A 74 5.63 -14.15 19.70
C SER A 74 5.15 -13.83 18.29
N VAL A 75 6.07 -13.46 17.39
CA VAL A 75 5.75 -13.20 15.98
C VAL A 75 5.12 -14.43 15.31
N ASP A 76 5.60 -15.63 15.65
CA ASP A 76 5.03 -16.88 15.15
C ASP A 76 3.56 -17.08 15.58
N GLN A 77 3.23 -16.80 16.84
CA GLN A 77 1.84 -16.86 17.32
C GLN A 77 0.94 -15.86 16.59
N ILE A 78 1.40 -14.61 16.47
CA ILE A 78 0.68 -13.54 15.76
C ILE A 78 0.46 -13.93 14.29
N LYS A 79 1.50 -14.45 13.63
CA LYS A 79 1.44 -14.92 12.24
C LYS A 79 0.40 -16.03 12.07
N ARG A 80 0.43 -17.06 12.92
CA ARG A 80 -0.53 -18.17 12.89
C ARG A 80 -1.96 -17.68 13.12
N TYR A 81 -2.16 -16.78 14.07
CA TYR A 81 -3.47 -16.18 14.34
C TYR A 81 -4.04 -15.48 13.10
N TRP A 82 -3.25 -14.62 12.43
CA TRP A 82 -3.70 -13.90 11.24
C TRP A 82 -3.94 -14.81 10.04
N ILE A 83 -3.07 -15.81 9.82
CA ILE A 83 -3.27 -16.81 8.76
C ILE A 83 -4.61 -17.53 8.97
N LYS A 84 -4.85 -18.06 10.17
CA LYS A 84 -6.10 -18.77 10.49
C LYS A 84 -7.33 -17.87 10.32
N ARG A 85 -7.21 -16.59 10.69
CA ARG A 85 -8.29 -15.60 10.52
C ARG A 85 -8.57 -15.29 9.05
N MET A 86 -7.54 -15.26 8.20
CA MET A 86 -7.70 -15.11 6.75
C MET A 86 -8.34 -16.35 6.13
N GLU A 87 -7.88 -17.55 6.51
CA GLU A 87 -8.44 -18.82 6.04
C GLU A 87 -9.93 -18.96 6.39
N ALA A 88 -10.31 -18.60 7.61
CA ALA A 88 -11.72 -18.60 8.03
C ALA A 88 -12.61 -17.67 7.20
N LYS A 89 -12.04 -16.60 6.61
CA LYS A 89 -12.74 -15.64 5.75
C LYS A 89 -12.61 -15.94 4.26
N ARG A 90 -11.97 -17.06 3.87
CA ARG A 90 -11.73 -17.42 2.47
C ARG A 90 -13.00 -17.36 1.61
N ASN A 91 -14.10 -17.93 2.10
CA ASN A 91 -15.37 -17.95 1.35
C ASN A 91 -15.91 -16.53 1.13
N TRP A 92 -15.84 -15.67 2.15
CA TRP A 92 -16.23 -14.27 2.02
C TRP A 92 -15.40 -13.54 0.97
N PHE A 93 -14.07 -13.77 0.90
CA PHE A 93 -13.23 -13.18 -0.14
C PHE A 93 -13.63 -13.67 -1.54
N LEU A 94 -13.88 -14.97 -1.72
CA LEU A 94 -14.28 -15.53 -3.02
C LEU A 94 -15.66 -15.03 -3.47
N GLU A 95 -16.59 -14.84 -2.55
CA GLU A 95 -17.90 -14.27 -2.84
C GLU A 95 -17.81 -12.76 -3.12
N ASN A 96 -17.02 -12.02 -2.35
CA ASN A 96 -16.84 -10.59 -2.55
C ASN A 96 -16.09 -10.29 -3.85
N ASP A 97 -15.13 -11.13 -4.27
CA ASP A 97 -14.42 -10.95 -5.55
C ASP A 97 -15.38 -11.04 -6.75
N LYS A 98 -16.43 -11.87 -6.65
CA LYS A 98 -17.53 -11.88 -7.63
C LYS A 98 -18.36 -10.59 -7.63
N ASN A 99 -18.27 -9.74 -6.62
CA ASN A 99 -19.02 -8.48 -6.59
C ASN A 99 -18.20 -7.30 -7.10
N TRP A 100 -16.90 -7.49 -7.37
CA TRP A 100 -15.97 -6.43 -7.75
C TRP A 100 -15.65 -6.40 -9.26
N PHE A 101 -16.44 -7.10 -10.09
CA PHE A 101 -16.40 -6.90 -11.54
C PHE A 101 -17.36 -5.78 -11.97
N VAL A 102 -16.91 -4.93 -12.87
CA VAL A 102 -17.79 -3.94 -13.52
C VAL A 102 -18.36 -4.60 -14.77
N GLU A 103 -19.67 -4.83 -14.78
CA GLU A 103 -20.35 -5.29 -16.00
C GLU A 103 -20.50 -4.12 -16.97
N GLU A 104 -19.60 -4.03 -17.94
CA GLU A 104 -19.49 -2.92 -18.89
C GLU A 104 -20.78 -2.70 -19.71
N SER A 105 -21.50 -3.80 -19.99
CA SER A 105 -22.80 -3.83 -20.67
C SER A 105 -23.86 -2.99 -19.95
N LEU A 106 -23.81 -2.94 -18.61
CA LEU A 106 -24.77 -2.24 -17.76
C LEU A 106 -24.41 -0.76 -17.53
N ARG A 107 -23.31 -0.26 -18.12
CA ARG A 107 -22.92 1.15 -17.96
C ARG A 107 -24.04 2.06 -18.51
N PRO A 108 -24.57 3.00 -17.70
CA PRO A 108 -25.55 3.99 -18.13
C PRO A 108 -25.05 4.80 -19.34
N ALA A 109 -25.90 4.93 -20.37
CA ALA A 109 -25.56 5.59 -21.63
C ALA A 109 -25.20 7.08 -21.46
N ASN A 110 -25.71 7.74 -20.42
CA ASN A 110 -25.41 9.13 -20.07
C ASN A 110 -23.99 9.35 -19.51
N CYS A 111 -23.26 8.29 -19.17
CA CYS A 111 -21.87 8.34 -18.73
C CYS A 111 -20.88 7.85 -19.80
N ARG A 112 -21.37 7.55 -21.02
CA ARG A 112 -20.51 7.15 -22.14
C ARG A 112 -19.98 8.40 -22.85
N ASP A 113 -18.70 8.68 -22.68
CA ASP A 113 -17.99 9.62 -23.54
C ASP A 113 -17.65 8.94 -24.87
N GLU A 114 -18.38 9.28 -25.93
CA GLU A 114 -18.15 8.75 -27.29
C GLU A 114 -16.70 8.97 -27.79
N LYS A 115 -16.03 10.01 -27.28
CA LYS A 115 -14.61 10.27 -27.55
C LYS A 115 -13.69 9.21 -26.95
N ILE A 116 -13.99 8.70 -25.75
CA ILE A 116 -13.16 7.72 -25.04
C ILE A 116 -13.37 6.32 -25.62
N GLU A 117 -14.58 5.98 -26.05
CA GLU A 117 -14.84 4.71 -26.75
C GLU A 117 -14.07 4.61 -28.07
N LYS A 118 -14.09 5.66 -28.89
CA LYS A 118 -13.30 5.70 -30.14
C LYS A 118 -11.79 5.63 -29.92
N LEU A 119 -11.30 6.04 -28.74
CA LEU A 119 -9.89 5.98 -28.38
C LEU A 119 -9.45 4.61 -27.85
N ARG A 120 -10.37 3.77 -27.34
CA ARG A 120 -10.06 2.43 -26.81
C ARG A 120 -9.66 1.43 -27.89
N ASP A 121 -10.20 1.57 -29.11
CA ASP A 121 -10.01 0.60 -30.20
C ASP A 121 -8.80 0.92 -31.12
N LEU A 122 -8.06 2.00 -30.87
CA LEU A 122 -6.85 2.32 -31.63
C LEU A 122 -5.60 1.78 -30.91
N PRO A 123 -4.76 0.95 -31.57
CA PRO A 123 -3.45 0.59 -31.04
C PRO A 123 -2.50 1.79 -31.19
N GLY A 124 -2.32 2.61 -30.15
CA GLY A 124 -1.45 3.79 -30.23
C GLY A 124 -1.24 4.55 -28.92
N SER A 125 -0.02 5.06 -28.74
CA SER A 125 0.51 5.73 -27.55
C SER A 125 -0.27 7.00 -27.16
N PHE A 126 -0.86 7.01 -25.96
CA PHE A 126 -1.51 8.17 -25.36
C PHE A 126 -0.56 9.39 -25.28
N ARG A 127 -0.91 10.46 -26.00
CA ARG A 127 -0.62 11.84 -25.61
C ARG A 127 -1.85 12.67 -25.92
N SER A 128 -2.57 13.11 -24.89
CA SER A 128 -3.42 14.29 -25.00
C SER A 128 -3.56 14.95 -23.63
N LEU A 129 -2.85 16.07 -23.48
CA LEU A 129 -3.16 17.07 -22.48
C LEU A 129 -2.87 18.42 -23.14
N ALA A 130 -3.92 19.01 -23.71
CA ALA A 130 -3.98 20.44 -24.00
C ALA A 130 -5.15 20.97 -23.17
N LEU A 131 -4.80 21.67 -22.10
CA LEU A 131 -5.71 22.55 -21.37
C LEU A 131 -5.57 23.93 -22.01
N ASP A 132 -6.72 24.49 -22.39
CA ASP A 132 -7.05 25.84 -22.89
C ASP A 132 -6.05 26.54 -23.82
#